data_AF-A0A3B7A6W0-F1
#
_entry.id   AF-A0A3B7A6W0-F1
#
_cell.length_a   1.000
_cell.length_b   1.000
_cell.length_c   1.000
_cell.angle_alpha   90.00
_cell.angle_beta   90.00
_cell.angle_gamma   90.00
#
_symmetry.space_group_name_H-M   'P 1'
#
loop_
_entity.id
_entity.type
_entity.pdbx_description
1 polymer ?
#
loop_
_entity_poly.entity_id
_entity_poly.type
_entity_poly.pdbx_seq_one_letter_code
_entity_poly.pdbx_strand_id
1 'polypeptide(L)'
;MGGTSYERKRYLADPNRRNSAKKWYEANKVRALATRLTYAQQHPEIVRAAKRRYVARHGHYTRRLNQAIPKWTNFVAIWWFYEERDRLIVETGIKHHVHHIVPISNDWVCGLHNEFNLQVTTAKENLSMSNRFWPDMPEFLDQSVRYKKLRN
;
A
#
# COMPACT_ATOMS: atom_id res chain seq x y z
N MET A 1 27.10 -2.63 -5.34
CA MET A 1 26.96 -4.05 -5.01
C MET A 1 25.48 -4.35 -4.83
N GLY A 2 24.84 -4.88 -5.89
CA GLY A 2 23.40 -5.09 -5.94
C GLY A 2 23.02 -6.45 -5.37
N GLY A 3 22.24 -6.45 -4.28
CA GLY A 3 21.62 -7.66 -3.74
C GLY A 3 20.63 -8.22 -4.77
N THR A 4 20.86 -9.46 -5.18
CA THR A 4 20.12 -10.11 -6.24
C THR A 4 18.69 -10.48 -5.77
N SER A 5 17.77 -10.57 -6.73
CA SER A 5 16.36 -11.01 -6.60
C SER A 5 16.14 -12.26 -5.71
N TYR A 6 17.19 -13.07 -5.52
CA TYR A 6 17.19 -14.31 -4.74
C TYR A 6 17.19 -14.08 -3.21
N GLU A 7 17.91 -13.07 -2.71
CA GLU A 7 18.02 -12.80 -1.27
C GLU A 7 16.71 -12.24 -0.68
N ARG A 8 15.98 -11.46 -1.49
CA ARG A 8 14.68 -10.90 -1.13
C ARG A 8 13.57 -11.97 -1.07
N LYS A 9 13.64 -13.00 -1.92
CA LYS A 9 12.73 -14.16 -1.87
C LYS A 9 12.96 -15.01 -0.62
N ARG A 10 14.21 -15.25 -0.24
CA ARG A 10 14.56 -15.95 1.02
C ARG A 10 14.12 -15.18 2.27
N TYR A 11 14.24 -13.85 2.27
CA TYR A 11 13.81 -12.98 3.36
C TYR A 11 12.29 -13.02 3.63
N LEU A 12 11.48 -13.27 2.58
CA LEU A 12 10.02 -13.35 2.68
C LEU A 12 9.49 -14.76 2.98
N ALA A 13 10.30 -15.79 2.80
CA ALA A 13 9.88 -17.19 2.84
C ALA A 13 9.96 -17.87 4.22
N ASP A 14 10.51 -17.20 5.24
CA ASP A 14 10.66 -17.74 6.60
C ASP A 14 9.76 -17.00 7.61
N PRO A 15 8.57 -17.55 7.93
CA PRO A 15 7.64 -16.97 8.90
C PRO A 15 8.24 -16.85 10.30
N ASN A 16 9.12 -17.77 10.69
CA ASN A 16 9.75 -17.78 12.01
C ASN A 16 10.70 -16.62 12.17
N ARG A 17 11.45 -16.23 11.13
CA ARG A 17 12.31 -15.04 11.18
C ARG A 17 11.55 -13.72 11.21
N ARG A 18 10.41 -13.63 10.53
CA ARG A 18 9.55 -12.42 10.58
C ARG A 18 8.92 -12.24 11.97
N ASN A 19 8.49 -13.35 12.57
CA ASN A 19 8.04 -13.38 13.96
C ASN A 19 9.17 -13.06 14.94
N SER A 20 10.38 -13.56 14.71
CA SER A 20 11.56 -13.24 15.52
C SER A 20 11.98 -11.78 15.39
N ALA A 21 11.91 -11.17 14.21
CA ALA A 21 12.18 -9.75 14.01
C ALA A 21 11.14 -8.85 14.71
N LYS A 22 9.85 -9.22 14.62
CA LYS A 22 8.78 -8.53 15.36
C LYS A 22 8.97 -8.66 16.87
N LYS A 23 9.22 -9.88 17.37
CA LYS A 23 9.49 -10.14 18.79
C LYS A 23 10.72 -9.37 19.29
N TRP A 24 11.80 -9.36 18.51
CA TRP A 24 12.99 -8.58 18.83
C TRP A 24 12.69 -7.08 18.87
N TYR A 25 11.94 -6.56 17.89
CA TYR A 25 11.56 -5.15 17.86
C TYR A 25 10.71 -4.76 19.07
N GLU A 26 9.70 -5.54 19.44
CA GLU A 26 8.89 -5.25 20.64
C GLU A 26 9.74 -5.28 21.91
N ALA A 27 10.60 -6.30 22.07
CA ALA A 27 11.50 -6.41 23.21
C ALA A 27 12.58 -5.31 23.28
N ASN A 28 12.92 -4.69 22.14
CA ASN A 28 13.97 -3.68 22.02
C ASN A 28 13.44 -2.31 21.56
N LYS A 29 12.13 -2.08 21.65
CA LYS A 29 11.45 -0.93 21.03
C LYS A 29 12.05 0.40 21.45
N VAL A 30 12.26 0.58 22.76
CA VAL A 30 12.85 1.79 23.34
C VAL A 30 14.26 2.03 22.79
N ARG A 31 15.09 0.98 22.77
CA ARG A 31 16.46 1.06 22.24
C ARG A 31 16.46 1.38 20.75
N ALA A 32 15.61 0.73 19.95
CA ALA A 32 15.52 0.96 18.51
C ALA A 32 15.09 2.41 18.19
N LEU A 33 14.14 2.95 18.96
CA LEU A 33 13.71 4.34 18.84
C LEU A 33 14.81 5.32 19.24
N ALA A 34 15.49 5.07 20.37
CA ALA A 34 16.62 5.88 20.82
C ALA A 34 17.75 5.93 19.79
N THR A 35 18.16 4.76 19.25
CA THR A 35 19.17 4.69 18.19
C THR A 35 18.74 5.46 16.94
N ARG A 36 17.47 5.33 16.51
CA ARG A 36 16.93 6.08 15.36
C ARG A 36 16.95 7.59 15.61
N LEU A 37 16.63 8.04 16.82
CA LEU A 37 16.67 9.44 17.21
C LEU A 37 18.11 9.97 17.15
N THR A 38 19.06 9.27 17.78
CA THR A 38 20.48 9.63 17.77
C THR A 38 21.03 9.69 16.35
N TYR A 39 20.73 8.70 15.51
CA TYR A 39 21.13 8.71 14.10
C TYR A 39 20.56 9.92 13.35
N ALA A 40 19.28 10.27 13.58
CA ALA A 40 18.67 11.42 12.92
C ALA A 40 19.26 12.75 13.38
N GLN A 41 19.70 12.84 14.63
CA GLN A 41 20.40 14.01 15.18
C GLN A 41 21.83 14.13 14.63
N GLN A 42 22.56 13.01 14.52
CA GLN A 42 23.94 12.97 14.05
C GLN A 42 24.06 13.10 12.52
N HIS A 43 23.04 12.65 11.78
CA HIS A 43 23.04 12.62 10.30
C HIS A 43 21.82 13.33 9.68
N PRO A 44 21.59 14.61 10.00
CA PRO A 44 20.39 15.33 9.57
C PRO A 44 20.32 15.48 8.05
N GLU A 45 21.44 15.65 7.36
CA GLU A 45 21.51 15.75 5.89
C GLU A 45 21.09 14.44 5.20
N ILE A 46 21.53 13.28 5.70
CA ILE A 46 21.15 11.97 5.17
C ILE A 46 19.64 11.76 5.33
N VAL A 47 19.10 12.05 6.52
CA VAL A 47 17.66 11.92 6.80
C VAL A 47 16.84 12.88 5.95
N ARG A 48 17.26 14.15 5.82
CA ARG A 48 16.60 15.13 4.95
C ARG A 48 16.62 14.71 3.49
N ALA A 49 17.75 14.20 2.99
CA ALA A 49 17.86 13.69 1.63
C ALA A 49 16.95 12.48 1.39
N ALA A 50 16.86 11.55 2.35
CA ALA A 50 15.93 10.43 2.29
C ALA A 50 14.47 10.91 2.28
N LYS A 51 14.11 11.88 3.14
CA LYS A 51 12.78 12.49 3.16
C LYS A 51 12.44 13.17 1.82
N ARG A 52 13.37 13.94 1.25
CA ARG A 52 13.18 14.56 -0.08
C ARG A 52 12.91 13.51 -1.16
N ARG A 53 13.69 12.42 -1.21
CA ARG A 53 13.45 11.30 -2.13
C ARG A 53 12.08 10.65 -1.93
N TYR A 54 11.67 10.46 -0.67
CA TYR A 54 10.36 9.90 -0.36
C TYR A 54 9.21 10.80 -0.85
N VAL A 55 9.28 12.10 -0.56
CA VAL A 55 8.27 13.09 -0.99
C VAL A 55 8.26 13.23 -2.51
N ALA A 56 9.41 13.25 -3.18
CA ALA A 56 9.46 13.29 -4.64
C ALA A 56 8.79 12.05 -5.27
N ARG A 57 8.96 10.88 -4.66
CA ARG A 57 8.38 9.63 -5.16
C ARG A 57 6.89 9.45 -4.84
N HIS A 58 6.45 9.82 -3.63
CA HIS A 58 5.12 9.48 -3.12
C HIS A 58 4.24 10.70 -2.78
N GLY A 59 4.78 11.92 -2.81
CA GLY A 59 4.09 13.13 -2.39
C GLY A 59 2.82 13.40 -3.19
N HIS A 60 2.83 13.10 -4.50
CA HIS A 60 1.64 13.19 -5.34
C HIS A 60 0.52 12.26 -4.88
N TYR A 61 0.85 10.99 -4.58
CA TYR A 61 -0.12 10.03 -4.08
C TYR A 61 -0.67 10.44 -2.71
N THR A 62 0.20 10.80 -1.77
CA THR A 62 -0.23 11.26 -0.43
C THR A 62 -1.12 12.50 -0.51
N ARG A 63 -0.80 13.45 -1.38
CA ARG A 63 -1.63 14.64 -1.59
C ARG A 63 -3.01 14.27 -2.11
N ARG A 64 -3.09 13.43 -3.16
CA ARG A 64 -4.36 12.97 -3.72
C ARG A 64 -5.20 12.22 -2.69
N LEU A 65 -4.58 11.32 -1.93
CA LEU A 65 -5.25 10.60 -0.85
C LEU A 65 -5.87 11.58 0.15
N ASN A 66 -5.11 12.56 0.64
CA ASN A 66 -5.60 13.54 1.61
C ASN A 66 -6.74 14.41 1.06
N GLN A 67 -6.68 14.77 -0.22
CA GLN A 67 -7.74 15.53 -0.89
C GLN A 67 -9.01 14.68 -1.11
N ALA A 68 -8.86 13.37 -1.22
CA ALA A 68 -9.96 12.45 -1.41
C ALA A 68 -10.71 12.13 -0.11
N ILE A 69 -10.24 12.55 1.08
CA ILE A 69 -10.88 12.29 2.38
C ILE A 69 -12.04 13.27 2.59
N PRO A 70 -13.31 12.84 2.55
CA PRO A 70 -14.42 13.73 2.89
C PRO A 70 -14.45 14.02 4.40
N LYS A 71 -15.01 15.17 4.80
CA LYS A 71 -15.15 15.55 6.22
C LYS A 71 -15.95 14.54 7.05
N TRP A 72 -16.85 13.81 6.40
CA TRP A 72 -17.73 12.82 7.02
C TRP A 72 -17.16 11.41 7.03
N THR A 73 -15.89 11.21 6.65
CA THR A 73 -15.22 9.90 6.66
C THR A 73 -15.32 9.24 8.03
N ASN A 74 -15.77 7.98 8.05
CA ASN A 74 -15.77 7.20 9.27
C ASN A 74 -14.47 6.37 9.39
N PHE A 75 -13.48 6.92 10.11
CA PHE A 75 -12.20 6.24 10.31
C PHE A 75 -12.31 4.93 11.10
N VAL A 76 -13.32 4.78 11.96
CA VAL A 76 -13.56 3.52 12.68
C VAL A 76 -14.02 2.43 11.70
N ALA A 77 -14.91 2.78 10.77
CA ALA A 77 -15.34 1.87 9.71
C ALA A 77 -14.19 1.55 8.74
N ILE A 78 -13.34 2.52 8.41
CA ILE A 78 -12.11 2.25 7.63
C ILE A 78 -11.20 1.26 8.36
N TRP A 79 -11.03 1.41 9.69
CA TRP A 79 -10.19 0.51 10.48
C TRP A 79 -10.66 -0.95 10.38
N TRP A 80 -11.97 -1.17 10.34
CA TRP A 80 -12.55 -2.51 10.17
C TRP A 80 -12.01 -3.24 8.93
N PHE A 81 -11.82 -2.56 7.79
CA PHE A 81 -11.24 -3.19 6.59
C PHE A 81 -9.79 -3.64 6.79
N TYR A 82 -9.02 -2.92 7.62
CA TYR A 82 -7.64 -3.30 7.93
C TYR A 82 -7.58 -4.51 8.88
N GLU A 83 -8.48 -4.57 9.86
CA GLU A 83 -8.67 -5.75 10.72
C GLU A 83 -9.11 -6.96 9.89
N GLU A 84 -10.09 -6.78 9.01
CA GLU A 84 -10.60 -7.82 8.12
C GLU A 84 -9.52 -8.36 7.19
N ARG A 85 -8.68 -7.47 6.62
CA ARG A 85 -7.49 -7.86 5.86
C ARG A 85 -6.57 -8.75 6.69
N ASP A 86 -6.28 -8.37 7.94
CA ASP A 86 -5.35 -9.13 8.78
C ASP A 86 -5.95 -10.48 9.19
N ARG A 87 -7.26 -10.53 9.50
CA ARG A 87 -8.00 -11.77 9.74
C ARG A 87 -7.90 -12.72 8.55
N LEU A 88 -8.23 -12.25 7.34
CA LEU A 88 -8.18 -13.05 6.12
C LEU A 88 -6.77 -13.54 5.78
N ILE A 89 -5.72 -12.75 6.07
CA ILE A 89 -4.34 -13.21 5.93
C ILE A 89 -4.04 -14.40 6.85
N VAL A 90 -4.51 -14.36 8.10
CA VAL A 90 -4.31 -15.45 9.07
C VAL A 90 -5.14 -16.67 8.68
N GLU A 91 -6.41 -16.50 8.32
CA GLU A 91 -7.35 -17.58 7.99
C GLU A 91 -6.96 -18.33 6.71
N THR A 92 -6.60 -17.59 5.66
CA THR A 92 -6.37 -18.18 4.33
C THR A 92 -4.90 -18.46 4.03
N GLY A 93 -3.98 -17.85 4.78
CA GLY A 93 -2.54 -17.82 4.44
C GLY A 93 -2.21 -16.99 3.19
N ILE A 94 -3.19 -16.36 2.55
CA ILE A 94 -3.02 -15.56 1.34
C ILE A 94 -2.87 -14.09 1.73
N LYS A 95 -1.94 -13.39 1.06
CA LYS A 95 -1.77 -11.95 1.27
C LYS A 95 -2.99 -11.18 0.75
N HIS A 96 -3.62 -10.39 1.61
CA HIS A 96 -4.71 -9.48 1.27
C HIS A 96 -4.29 -8.01 1.39
N HIS A 97 -4.95 -7.12 0.66
CA HIS A 97 -4.80 -5.67 0.75
C HIS A 97 -6.17 -4.99 0.90
N VAL A 98 -6.17 -3.80 1.50
CA VAL A 98 -7.32 -2.87 1.44
C VAL A 98 -7.18 -2.06 0.15
N HIS A 99 -8.20 -2.10 -0.69
CA HIS A 99 -8.24 -1.50 -2.02
C HIS A 99 -9.39 -0.52 -2.15
N HIS A 100 -9.22 0.52 -2.98
CA HIS A 100 -10.28 1.46 -3.31
C HIS A 100 -11.13 0.93 -4.47
N ILE A 101 -12.44 0.78 -4.30
CA ILE A 101 -13.34 0.27 -5.34
C ILE A 101 -13.31 1.17 -6.59
N VAL A 102 -13.41 2.48 -6.37
CA VAL A 102 -13.18 3.53 -7.36
C VAL A 102 -11.78 4.12 -7.10
N PRO A 103 -10.88 4.16 -8.10
CA PRO A 103 -9.52 4.65 -7.91
C PRO A 103 -9.48 6.11 -7.47
N ILE A 104 -8.64 6.41 -6.47
CA ILE A 104 -8.32 7.80 -6.09
C ILE A 104 -7.51 8.52 -7.18
N SER A 105 -6.77 7.76 -8.00
CA SER A 105 -5.84 8.30 -8.98
C SER A 105 -6.06 7.68 -10.35
N ASN A 106 -7.04 8.20 -11.07
CA ASN A 106 -7.36 7.84 -12.46
C ASN A 106 -7.62 9.13 -13.28
N ASP A 107 -7.59 9.03 -14.61
CA ASP A 107 -7.79 10.17 -15.52
C ASP A 107 -9.27 10.52 -15.72
N TRP A 108 -10.18 9.56 -15.48
CA TRP A 108 -11.61 9.67 -15.75
C TRP A 108 -12.47 9.79 -14.50
N VAL A 109 -12.04 9.18 -13.40
CA VAL A 109 -12.78 9.17 -12.12
C VAL A 109 -11.89 9.55 -10.94
N CYS A 110 -12.53 10.03 -9.88
CA CYS A 110 -11.89 10.34 -8.61
C CYS A 110 -12.69 9.68 -7.48
N GLY A 111 -12.19 8.56 -6.98
CA GLY A 111 -12.75 7.89 -5.82
C GLY A 111 -12.44 8.64 -4.52
N LEU A 112 -13.39 8.61 -3.58
CA LEU A 112 -13.21 9.18 -2.25
C LEU A 112 -12.49 8.20 -1.32
N HIS A 113 -11.72 8.69 -0.35
CA HIS A 113 -11.18 7.85 0.71
C HIS A 113 -12.14 7.83 1.90
N ASN A 114 -13.15 6.95 1.82
CA ASN A 114 -14.12 6.70 2.87
C ASN A 114 -14.47 5.20 2.93
N GLU A 115 -15.22 4.80 3.95
CA GLU A 115 -15.65 3.43 4.23
C GLU A 115 -16.47 2.77 3.11
N PHE A 116 -17.18 3.55 2.29
CA PHE A 116 -18.00 3.03 1.18
C PHE A 116 -17.19 2.73 -0.07
N ASN A 117 -15.98 3.28 -0.17
CA ASN A 117 -15.09 3.10 -1.32
C ASN A 117 -13.92 2.16 -1.01
N LEU A 118 -14.00 1.34 0.03
CA LEU A 118 -12.97 0.37 0.39
C LEU A 118 -13.48 -1.07 0.28
N GLN A 119 -12.58 -1.97 -0.08
CA GLN A 119 -12.82 -3.41 -0.05
C GLN A 119 -11.54 -4.17 0.31
N VAL A 120 -11.68 -5.34 0.92
CA VAL A 120 -10.56 -6.26 1.10
C VAL A 120 -10.48 -7.20 -0.10
N THR A 121 -9.31 -7.30 -0.71
CA THR A 121 -9.08 -8.13 -1.90
C THR A 121 -7.73 -8.83 -1.79
N THR A 122 -7.53 -9.92 -2.52
CA THR A 122 -6.22 -10.56 -2.55
C THR A 122 -5.17 -9.61 -3.14
N ALA A 123 -3.92 -9.72 -2.69
CA ALA A 123 -2.83 -8.92 -3.23
C ALA A 123 -2.66 -9.13 -4.74
N LYS A 124 -2.96 -10.34 -5.25
CA LYS A 124 -2.90 -10.68 -6.66
C LYS A 124 -3.92 -9.87 -7.46
N GLU A 125 -5.18 -9.88 -7.04
CA GLU A 125 -6.26 -9.14 -7.70
C GLU A 125 -6.02 -7.63 -7.64
N ASN A 126 -5.68 -7.09 -6.45
CA ASN A 126 -5.35 -5.67 -6.28
C ASN A 126 -4.25 -5.19 -7.24
N LEU A 127 -3.20 -5.98 -7.43
CA LEU A 127 -2.11 -5.64 -8.36
C LEU A 127 -2.55 -5.74 -9.83
N SER A 128 -3.45 -6.66 -10.15
CA SER A 128 -4.02 -6.82 -11.49
C SER A 128 -4.97 -5.69 -11.86
N MET A 129 -5.78 -5.20 -10.92
CA MET A 129 -6.70 -4.08 -11.15
C MET A 129 -5.96 -2.74 -11.16
N SER A 130 -5.08 -2.50 -10.18
CA SER A 130 -4.40 -1.22 -10.01
C SER A 130 -5.41 -0.06 -10.04
N ASN A 131 -5.13 1.05 -10.75
CA ASN A 131 -6.05 2.17 -10.92
C ASN A 131 -6.83 2.10 -12.24
N ARG A 132 -6.96 0.92 -12.86
CA ARG A 132 -7.49 0.76 -14.22
C ARG A 132 -8.95 0.31 -14.28
N PHE A 133 -9.54 -0.06 -13.15
CA PHE A 133 -10.87 -0.62 -13.09
C PHE A 133 -11.70 0.11 -12.03
N TRP A 134 -12.99 0.31 -12.31
CA TRP A 134 -14.01 0.71 -11.35
C TRP A 134 -15.36 0.15 -11.79
N PRO A 135 -16.34 -0.01 -10.89
CA PRO A 135 -17.69 -0.40 -11.26
C PRO A 135 -18.30 0.55 -12.30
N ASP A 136 -19.07 0.02 -13.24
CA ASP A 136 -19.73 0.79 -14.32
C ASP A 136 -18.77 1.54 -15.25
N MET A 137 -17.50 1.14 -15.28
CA MET A 137 -16.53 1.64 -16.25
C MET A 137 -17.02 1.40 -17.69
N PRO A 138 -17.07 2.43 -18.55
CA PRO A 138 -17.51 2.25 -19.94
C PRO A 138 -16.63 1.24 -20.68
N GLU A 139 -17.25 0.35 -21.46
CA GLU A 139 -16.56 -0.73 -22.20
C GLU A 139 -15.42 -0.22 -23.09
N PHE A 140 -15.56 0.98 -23.66
CA PHE A 140 -14.53 1.57 -24.54
C PHE A 140 -13.26 2.00 -23.78
N LEU A 141 -13.33 2.17 -22.46
CA LEU A 141 -12.17 2.44 -21.62
C LEU A 141 -11.49 1.17 -21.13
N ASP A 142 -12.16 0.02 -21.20
CA ASP A 142 -11.58 -1.25 -20.75
C ASP A 142 -10.34 -1.56 -21.60
N GLN A 143 -9.19 -1.56 -20.93
CA GLN A 143 -7.90 -1.80 -21.58
C GLN A 143 -7.76 -3.24 -22.08
N SER A 144 -8.58 -4.17 -21.59
CA SER A 144 -8.71 -5.52 -22.14
C SER A 144 -9.35 -5.52 -23.55
N VAL A 145 -10.21 -4.54 -23.83
CA VAL A 145 -10.90 -4.34 -25.11
C VAL A 145 -10.05 -3.50 -26.08
N ARG A 146 -9.29 -2.51 -25.59
CA ARG A 146 -8.38 -1.68 -26.42
C ARG A 146 -7.37 -2.50 -27.23
N TYR A 147 -6.91 -3.65 -26.71
CA TYR A 147 -5.95 -4.50 -27.42
C TYR A 147 -6.55 -5.34 -28.57
N LYS A 148 -7.88 -5.53 -28.60
CA LYS A 148 -8.57 -6.25 -29.69
C LYS A 148 -8.89 -5.37 -30.89
N LYS A 149 -9.01 -4.05 -30.71
CA LYS A 149 -9.43 -3.12 -31.78
C LYS A 149 -8.29 -2.50 -32.59
N LEU A 150 -7.03 -2.71 -32.20
CA LEU A 150 -5.83 -2.18 -32.87
C LEU A 150 -5.06 -3.26 -33.67
N ARG A 151 -5.68 -4.43 -33.92
CA ARG A 151 -5.12 -5.54 -34.71
C ARG A 151 -5.97 -5.94 -35.92
N ASN A 152 -6.83 -5.06 -36.41
CA ASN A 152 -7.50 -5.21 -37.70
C ASN A 152 -7.05 -4.11 -38.64
#